data_AF-A0AAV5Y237-F1
#
_entry.id   AF-A0AAV5Y237-F1
#
_cell.length_a   1.000
_cell.length_b   1.000
_cell.length_c   1.000
_cell.angle_alpha   90.00
_cell.angle_beta   90.00
_cell.angle_gamma   90.00
#
_symmetry.space_group_name_H-M   'P 1'
#
loop_
_entity.id
_entity.type
_entity.pdbx_description
1 polymer ?
#
loop_
_entity_poly.entity_id
_entity_poly.type
_entity_poly.pdbx_seq_one_letter_code
_entity_poly.pdbx_strand_id
1 'polypeptide(L)' 'MKRLAARYVLCLDDCGYPESLAVGKVYHRLADREGARSGLIRVVDETGEDYLSSAKAKVL' A
#
# COMPACT_ATOMS: atom_id res chain seq x y z
N MET A 1 4.43 -15.19 -19.53
CA MET A 1 5.09 -13.96 -19.03
C MET A 1 4.64 -13.70 -17.60
N LYS A 2 5.55 -13.75 -16.61
CA LYS A 2 5.23 -13.41 -15.21
C LYS A 2 5.22 -11.88 -15.11
N ARG A 3 4.08 -11.25 -14.86
CA ARG A 3 4.07 -9.85 -14.44
C ARG A 3 4.83 -9.78 -13.13
N LEU A 4 5.90 -8.99 -13.08
CA LEU A 4 6.54 -8.65 -11.81
C LEU A 4 5.47 -7.98 -10.96
N ALA A 5 5.11 -8.61 -9.84
CA ALA A 5 4.21 -7.98 -8.89
C ALA A 5 4.89 -6.70 -8.44
N ALA A 6 4.25 -5.56 -8.70
CA ALA A 6 4.82 -4.29 -8.35
C ALA A 6 5.06 -4.22 -6.84
N ARG A 7 6.30 -3.83 -6.52
CA ARG A 7 6.86 -3.90 -5.17
C ARG A 7 6.62 -2.63 -4.38
N TYR A 8 6.25 -1.54 -5.04
CA TYR A 8 6.09 -0.25 -4.40
C TYR A 8 4.79 0.42 -4.83
N VAL A 9 4.24 1.23 -3.92
CA VAL A 9 3.06 2.04 -4.16
C VAL A 9 3.29 3.46 -3.65
N LEU A 10 2.74 4.44 -4.35
CA LEU A 10 2.67 5.83 -3.91
C LEU A 10 1.29 6.10 -3.32
N CYS A 11 1.22 6.60 -2.10
CA CYS A 11 -0.05 7.06 -1.53
C CYS A 11 -0.49 8.36 -2.23
N LEU A 12 -1.67 8.35 -2.86
CA LEU A 12 -2.22 9.55 -3.49
C LEU A 12 -3.25 10.26 -2.62
N ASP A 13 -3.91 9.51 -1.73
CA ASP A 13 -4.98 9.99 -0.88
C ASP A 13 -5.04 9.07 0.35
N ASP A 14 -4.97 9.65 1.54
CA ASP A 14 -5.02 8.96 2.84
C ASP A 14 -6.46 8.73 3.33
N CYS A 15 -7.46 9.09 2.53
CA CYS A 15 -8.89 8.98 2.86
C CYS A 15 -9.28 9.67 4.19
N GLY A 16 -8.51 10.66 4.63
CA GLY A 16 -8.72 11.36 5.91
C GLY A 16 -8.07 10.69 7.12
N TYR A 17 -7.16 9.72 6.91
CA TYR A 17 -6.39 9.03 7.96
C TYR A 17 -4.89 9.31 7.82
N PRO A 18 -4.43 10.54 8.12
CA PRO A 18 -3.05 10.95 7.88
C PRO A 18 -2.02 10.20 8.72
N GLU A 19 -2.45 9.60 9.84
CA GLU A 19 -1.61 8.77 10.71
C GLU A 19 -1.36 7.37 10.14
N SER A 20 -2.19 6.90 9.19
CA SER A 20 -2.01 5.59 8.56
C SER A 20 -1.08 5.66 7.35
N LEU A 21 -1.34 6.58 6.42
CA LEU A 21 -0.51 6.79 5.25
C LEU A 21 -0.32 8.28 4.96
N ALA A 22 0.92 8.69 4.77
CA ALA A 22 1.27 10.02 4.32
C ALA A 22 1.12 10.12 2.79
N VAL A 23 0.30 11.05 2.31
CA VAL A 23 0.17 11.35 0.88
C VAL A 23 1.51 11.76 0.30
N GLY A 24 1.84 11.25 -0.89
CA GLY A 24 3.11 11.49 -1.57
C GLY A 24 4.26 10.59 -1.10
N LYS A 25 4.05 9.77 -0.07
CA LYS A 25 5.04 8.80 0.41
C LYS A 25 4.96 7.47 -0.35
N VAL A 26 6.12 6.85 -0.55
CA VAL A 26 6.25 5.54 -1.20
C VAL A 26 6.34 4.45 -0.14
N TYR A 27 5.59 3.37 -0.35
CA TYR A 27 5.53 2.22 0.55
C TYR A 27 5.87 0.94 -0.20
N HIS A 28 6.43 -0.04 0.51
CA HIS A 28 6.65 -1.37 -0.02
C HIS A 28 5.36 -2.18 0.04
N ARG A 29 4.95 -2.79 -1.09
CA ARG A 29 3.73 -3.60 -1.15
C ARG A 29 4.04 -5.06 -0.87
N LEU A 30 3.35 -5.62 0.11
CA LEU A 30 3.40 -7.04 0.42
C LEU A 30 2.27 -7.80 -0.29
N ALA A 31 2.56 -9.05 -0.66
CA ALA A 31 1.52 -9.96 -1.14
C ALA A 31 0.67 -10.39 0.05
N ASP A 32 -0.58 -9.95 0.07
CA ASP A 32 -1.55 -10.34 1.09
C ASP A 32 -2.83 -10.86 0.43
N ARG A 33 -3.09 -12.15 0.62
CA ARG A 33 -4.28 -12.80 0.08
C ARG A 33 -5.53 -12.44 0.86
N GLU A 34 -5.42 -12.18 2.16
CA GLU A 34 -6.58 -11.88 2.99
C GLU A 34 -7.07 -10.46 2.72
N GLY A 35 -6.17 -9.48 2.76
CA GLY A 35 -6.47 -8.10 2.37
C GLY A 35 -7.02 -8.01 0.95
N ALA A 36 -6.44 -8.74 0.00
CA ALA A 36 -6.90 -8.72 -1.39
C ALA A 36 -8.36 -9.19 -1.56
N ARG A 37 -8.86 -10.12 -0.74
CA ARG A 37 -10.28 -10.54 -0.79
C ARG A 37 -11.23 -9.42 -0.37
N SER A 38 -10.75 -8.51 0.48
CA SER A 38 -11.50 -7.34 0.94
C SER A 38 -11.18 -6.07 0.13
N GLY A 39 -10.42 -6.18 -0.96
CA GLY A 39 -10.01 -5.05 -1.78
C GLY A 39 -8.94 -4.16 -1.13
N LEU A 40 -8.25 -4.66 -0.11
CA LEU A 40 -7.20 -3.96 0.62
C LEU A 40 -5.82 -4.36 0.12
N ILE A 41 -4.85 -3.46 0.32
CA ILE A 41 -3.43 -3.73 0.07
C ILE A 41 -2.64 -3.64 1.38
N ARG A 42 -1.71 -4.56 1.55
CA ARG A 42 -0.78 -4.56 2.67
C ARG A 42 0.51 -3.85 2.26
N VAL A 43 0.91 -2.85 3.03
CA VAL A 43 2.06 -1.99 2.74
C VAL A 43 2.92 -1.79 3.97
N VAL A 44 4.22 -1.61 3.76
CA VAL A 44 5.21 -1.36 4.81
C VAL A 44 5.97 -0.09 4.48
N ASP A 45 6.22 0.74 5.48
CA ASP A 45 7.00 1.97 5.33
C ASP A 45 8.51 1.76 5.57
N GLU A 46 9.29 2.83 5.68
CA GLU A 46 10.73 2.78 5.95
C GLU A 46 11.10 2.40 7.39
N THR A 47 10.18 2.51 8.34
CA THR A 47 10.41 2.08 9.72
C THR A 47 10.19 0.58 9.87
N GLY A 48 9.49 -0.04 8.90
CA GLY A 48 9.08 -1.44 8.95
C GLY A 48 7.68 -1.62 9.51
N GLU A 49 6.95 -0.53 9.75
CA GLU A 49 5.57 -0.59 10.21
C GLU A 49 4.64 -1.06 9.10
N ASP A 50 3.74 -1.98 9.48
CA ASP A 50 2.83 -2.66 8.57
C ASP A 50 1.43 -2.05 8.63
N TYR A 51 0.90 -1.73 7.45
CA TYR A 51 -0.40 -1.09 7.29
C TYR A 51 -1.26 -1.87 6.31
N LEU A 52 -2.55 -2.00 6.64
CA LEU A 52 -3.56 -2.49 5.73
C LEU A 52 -4.39 -1.30 5.23
N SER A 53 -4.43 -1.10 3.91
CA SER A 53 -4.98 0.13 3.34
C SER A 53 -5.98 -0.11 2.22
N SER A 54 -7.06 0.67 2.26
CA SER A 54 -8.00 0.89 1.15
C SER A 54 -7.69 2.15 0.34
N ALA A 55 -6.63 2.88 0.71
CA ALA A 55 -6.26 4.15 0.11
C ALA A 55 -6.07 4.02 -1.40
N LYS A 56 -6.34 5.12 -2.11
CA LYS A 56 -6.02 5.19 -3.54
C LYS A 56 -4.50 5.27 -3.69
N ALA A 57 -3.89 4.13 -3.98
CA ALA A 57 -2.46 4.03 -4.19
C ALA A 57 -2.13 3.79 -5.67
N LYS A 58 -1.11 4.49 -6.18
CA LYS A 58 -0.59 4.22 -7.52
C LYS A 58 0.53 3.20 -7.42
N VAL A 59 0.40 2.13 -8.18
CA VAL A 59 1.43 1.12 -8.34
C VAL A 59 2.58 1.69 -9.18
N LEU A 60 3.82 1.57 -8.68
CA LEU A 60 5.05 2.02 -9.34
C LEU A 60 5.76 0.87 -10.06
#